data_AF-A0A355QEX0-F1
#
_entry.id   AF-A0A355QEX0-F1
#
_cell.length_a   1.000
_cell.length_b   1.000
_cell.length_c   1.000
_cell.angle_alpha   90.00
_cell.angle_beta   90.00
_cell.angle_gamma   90.00
#
_symmetry.space_group_name_H-M   'P 1'
#
loop_
_entity.id
_entity.type
_entity.pdbx_description
1 polymer ?
#
loop_
_entity_poly.entity_id
_entity_poly.type
_entity_poly.pdbx_seq_one_letter_code
_entity_poly.pdbx_strand_id
1 'polypeptide(L)' 'QVSTDPGVRAVVVTGSGGNFCSGADVGAQGPRAAVEERPHQLRTMRLISETVISLHELQHPVVAKVRGVAVGAGMNLAL' A
#
# COMPACT_ATOMS: atom_id res chain seq x y z
N GLN A 1 2.30 6.26 15.07
CA GLN A 1 2.67 5.55 16.32
C GLN A 1 3.98 4.80 16.19
N VAL A 2 4.21 4.05 15.10
CA VAL A 2 5.50 3.36 14.85
C VAL A 2 6.72 4.29 14.92
N SER A 3 6.63 5.50 14.35
CA SER A 3 7.75 6.46 14.35
C SER A 3 8.13 7.00 15.73
N THR A 4 7.23 6.92 16.72
CA THR A 4 7.42 7.53 18.06
C THR A 4 7.68 6.49 19.14
N ASP A 5 7.70 5.21 18.79
CA ASP A 5 7.92 4.11 19.74
C ASP A 5 9.43 3.79 19.80
N PRO A 6 10.11 4.07 20.93
CA PRO A 6 11.55 3.80 21.07
C PRO A 6 11.89 2.30 21.08
N GLY A 7 10.91 1.42 21.24
CA GLY A 7 11.08 -0.03 21.17
C GLY A 7 11.16 -0.57 19.73
N VAL A 8 10.70 0.20 18.74
CA VAL A 8 10.75 -0.20 17.33
C VAL A 8 12.14 0.05 16.76
N ARG A 9 12.67 -0.95 16.03
CA ARG A 9 14.01 -0.85 15.40
C ARG A 9 13.98 -0.99 13.88
N ALA A 10 12.93 -1.58 13.35
CA ALA A 10 12.69 -1.73 11.93
C ALA A 10 11.20 -2.03 11.68
N VAL A 11 10.74 -1.82 10.47
CA VAL A 11 9.39 -2.16 10.00
C VAL A 11 9.50 -3.15 8.86
N VAL A 12 8.72 -4.23 8.91
CA VAL A 12 8.63 -5.19 7.81
C VAL A 12 7.23 -5.15 7.22
N VAL A 13 7.14 -4.86 5.92
CA VAL A 13 5.89 -4.91 5.16
C VAL A 13 5.84 -6.22 4.39
N THR A 14 4.75 -6.97 4.53
CA THR A 14 4.55 -8.26 3.83
C THR A 14 3.07 -8.45 3.55
N GLY A 15 2.75 -9.08 2.41
CA GLY A 15 1.39 -9.52 2.13
C GLY A 15 1.04 -10.82 2.87
N SER A 16 -0.26 -11.03 3.02
CA SER A 16 -0.84 -12.27 3.55
C SER A 16 -1.19 -13.24 2.41
N GLY A 17 -1.40 -14.52 2.74
CA GLY A 17 -1.87 -15.50 1.74
C GLY A 17 -0.87 -15.84 0.63
N GLY A 18 0.41 -15.51 0.78
CA GLY A 18 1.50 -15.94 -0.12
C GLY A 18 1.84 -14.99 -1.27
N ASN A 19 1.02 -13.96 -1.50
CA ASN A 19 1.32 -12.86 -2.42
C ASN A 19 1.57 -11.56 -1.63
N PHE A 20 2.22 -10.56 -2.24
CA PHE A 20 2.51 -9.29 -1.59
C PHE A 20 1.32 -8.33 -1.73
N CYS A 21 1.06 -7.85 -2.95
CA CYS A 21 -0.07 -6.98 -3.26
C CYS A 21 -0.29 -6.89 -4.77
N SER A 22 -1.47 -7.25 -5.26
CA SER A 22 -1.82 -7.18 -6.69
C SER A 22 -2.13 -5.76 -7.19
N GLY A 23 -2.15 -4.77 -6.30
CA GLY A 23 -2.48 -3.39 -6.63
C GLY A 23 -3.98 -3.09 -6.52
N ALA A 24 -4.48 -2.21 -7.38
CA ALA A 24 -5.87 -1.75 -7.34
C ALA A 24 -6.85 -2.90 -7.60
N ASP A 25 -7.98 -2.88 -6.89
CA ASP A 25 -9.09 -3.78 -7.17
C ASP A 25 -9.84 -3.33 -8.43
N VAL A 26 -9.49 -3.95 -9.55
CA VAL A 26 -10.09 -3.65 -10.86
C VAL A 26 -11.54 -4.15 -10.94
N GLY A 27 -11.92 -5.15 -10.15
CA GLY A 27 -13.30 -5.66 -10.08
C GLY A 27 -14.26 -4.60 -9.55
N ALA A 28 -13.83 -3.85 -8.53
CA ALA A 28 -14.53 -2.68 -8.02
C ALA A 28 -14.53 -1.48 -8.99
N GLN A 29 -13.70 -1.49 -10.04
CA GLN A 29 -13.63 -0.43 -11.05
C GLN A 29 -14.45 -0.72 -12.32
N GLY A 30 -15.06 -1.91 -12.43
CA GLY A 30 -15.87 -2.30 -13.58
C GLY A 30 -17.16 -1.50 -13.77
N PRO A 31 -17.82 -1.62 -14.94
CA PRO A 31 -19.06 -0.89 -15.26
C PRO A 31 -20.27 -1.27 -14.39
N ARG A 32 -20.17 -2.38 -13.63
CA ARG A 32 -21.21 -2.85 -12.70
C ARG A 32 -21.07 -2.32 -11.27
N ALA A 33 -19.97 -1.63 -10.95
CA ALA A 33 -19.84 -1.01 -9.64
C ALA A 33 -20.67 0.27 -9.59
N ALA A 34 -21.49 0.43 -8.55
CA ALA A 34 -22.32 1.61 -8.36
C ALA A 34 -21.45 2.87 -8.38
N VAL A 35 -21.76 3.81 -9.28
CA VAL A 35 -21.00 5.05 -9.49
C VAL A 35 -20.96 5.91 -8.21
N GLU A 36 -22.00 5.81 -7.38
CA GLU A 36 -22.15 6.59 -6.13
C GLU A 36 -21.20 6.14 -5.01
N GLU A 37 -20.70 4.90 -5.01
CA GLU A 37 -19.85 4.37 -3.93
C GLU A 37 -18.35 4.49 -4.22
N ARG A 38 -17.96 4.96 -5.41
CA ARG A 38 -16.53 5.01 -5.78
C ARG A 38 -15.87 6.30 -5.34
N PRO A 39 -14.82 6.26 -4.50
CA PRO A 39 -13.98 7.42 -4.30
C PRO A 39 -13.37 7.85 -5.63
N HIS A 40 -13.37 9.16 -5.87
CA HIS A 40 -12.80 9.76 -7.07
C HIS A 40 -11.36 9.26 -7.28
N GLN A 41 -10.97 8.87 -8.50
CA GLN A 41 -9.68 8.24 -8.79
C GLN A 41 -8.48 9.05 -8.27
N LEU A 42 -8.53 10.38 -8.39
CA LEU A 42 -7.48 11.26 -7.84
C LEU A 42 -7.36 11.18 -6.32
N ARG A 43 -8.47 10.98 -5.59
CA ARG A 43 -8.43 10.80 -4.12
C ARG A 43 -7.72 9.50 -3.78
N THR A 44 -8.03 8.42 -4.49
CA THR A 44 -7.37 7.11 -4.29
C THR A 44 -5.87 7.19 -4.59
N MET A 45 -5.49 7.86 -5.68
CA MET A 45 -4.08 8.06 -6.02
C MET A 45 -3.34 8.87 -4.94
N ARG A 46 -3.96 9.93 -4.41
CA ARG A 46 -3.38 10.72 -3.30
C ARG A 46 -3.15 9.87 -2.05
N LEU A 47 -4.13 9.06 -1.65
CA LEU A 47 -4.01 8.14 -0.51
C LEU A 47 -2.86 7.14 -0.70
N ILE A 48 -2.70 6.58 -1.89
CA ILE A 48 -1.59 5.67 -2.21
C ILE A 48 -0.25 6.41 -2.08
N SER A 49 -0.13 7.60 -2.68
CA SER A 49 1.09 8.41 -2.58
C SER A 49 1.42 8.80 -1.14
N GLU A 50 0.43 9.26 -0.37
CA GLU A 50 0.59 9.61 1.05
C GLU A 50 1.06 8.41 1.88
N THR A 51 0.55 7.21 1.58
CA THR A 51 0.97 5.97 2.25
C THR A 51 2.44 5.64 1.95
N VAL A 52 2.84 5.70 0.67
CA VAL A 52 4.23 5.42 0.26
C VAL A 52 5.19 6.45 0.85
N ILE A 53 4.83 7.74 0.80
CA ILE A 53 5.62 8.83 1.40
C ILE A 53 5.75 8.62 2.91
N SER A 54 4.65 8.28 3.59
CA SER A 54 4.69 8.03 5.04
C SER A 54 5.62 6.87 5.42
N LEU A 55 5.68 5.82 4.59
CA LEU A 55 6.62 4.71 4.80
C LEU A 55 8.06 5.14 4.52
N HIS A 56 8.29 5.91 3.47
CA HIS A 56 9.60 6.43 3.11
C HIS A 56 10.16 7.42 4.16
N GLU A 57 9.30 8.21 4.79
CA GLU A 57 9.67 9.19 5.82
C GLU A 57 9.81 8.59 7.23
N LEU A 58 9.57 7.28 7.40
CA LEU A 58 9.81 6.63 8.69
C LEU A 58 11.29 6.74 9.08
N GLN A 59 11.52 7.07 10.35
CA GLN A 59 12.88 7.17 10.89
C GLN A 59 13.56 5.80 11.06
N HIS A 60 12.78 4.73 11.00
CA HIS A 60 13.22 3.36 11.14
C HIS A 60 13.40 2.72 9.77
N PRO A 61 14.40 1.84 9.57
CA PRO A 61 14.53 1.06 8.34
C PRO A 61 13.24 0.30 8.02
N VAL A 62 12.76 0.42 6.78
CA VAL A 62 11.60 -0.30 6.26
C VAL A 62 12.07 -1.38 5.28
N VAL A 63 11.60 -2.61 5.47
CA VAL A 63 11.93 -3.75 4.60
C VAL A 63 10.65 -4.31 4.01
N ALA A 64 10.54 -4.28 2.68
CA ALA A 64 9.49 -4.99 1.97
C ALA A 64 9.88 -6.48 1.79
N LYS A 65 9.19 -7.38 2.48
CA LYS A 65 9.32 -8.83 2.27
C LYS A 65 8.36 -9.28 1.17
N VAL A 66 8.81 -9.17 -0.07
CA VAL A 66 7.99 -9.48 -1.25
C VAL A 66 8.03 -10.98 -1.55
N ARG A 67 6.87 -11.64 -1.47
CA ARG A 67 6.63 -12.99 -1.99
C ARG A 67 5.47 -12.95 -2.98
N GLY A 68 5.55 -13.70 -4.06
CA GLY A 68 4.49 -13.75 -5.06
C GLY A 68 4.27 -12.41 -5.77
N VAL A 69 3.02 -12.08 -6.06
CA VAL A 69 2.64 -10.93 -6.90
C VAL A 69 2.83 -9.59 -6.19
N ALA A 70 3.50 -8.65 -6.85
CA ALA A 70 3.59 -7.22 -6.49
C ALA A 70 3.41 -6.37 -7.76
N VAL A 71 2.24 -5.73 -7.95
CA VAL A 71 1.87 -5.05 -9.20
C VAL A 71 1.25 -3.69 -8.95
N GLY A 72 1.54 -2.71 -9.81
CA GLY A 72 0.95 -1.38 -9.78
C GLY A 72 1.20 -0.67 -8.44
N ALA A 73 0.12 -0.21 -7.79
CA ALA A 73 0.20 0.39 -6.45
C ALA A 73 0.82 -0.56 -5.41
N GLY A 74 0.68 -1.88 -5.59
CA GLY A 74 1.33 -2.87 -4.75
C GLY A 74 2.85 -2.91 -4.93
N MET A 75 3.36 -2.62 -6.14
CA MET A 75 4.80 -2.49 -6.38
C MET A 75 5.34 -1.16 -5.83
N ASN A 76 4.57 -0.07 -5.91
CA ASN A 76 4.95 1.21 -5.30
C ASN A 76 5.15 1.12 -3.78
N LEU A 77 4.47 0.19 -3.09
CA LEU A 77 4.67 -0.05 -1.66
C LEU A 77 5.97 -0.82 -1.35
N ALA A 78 6.56 -1.48 -2.36
CA ALA A 78 7.78 -2.25 -2.20
C ALA A 78 9.06 -1.47 -2.61
N LEU A 79 8.88 -0.33 -3.28
CA LEU A 79 9.94 0.58 -3.73
C LEU A 79 10.14 1.70 -2.71
#